data_AF-A0A838RP59-F1
#
_entry.id   AF-A0A838RP59-F1
#
_cell.length_a   1.000
_cell.length_b   1.000
_cell.length_c   1.000
_cell.angle_alpha   90.00
_cell.angle_beta   90.00
_cell.angle_gamma   90.00
#
_symmetry.space_group_name_H-M   'P 1'
#
loop_
_entity.id
_entity.type
_entity.pdbx_description
1 polymer ?
#
loop_
_entity_poly.entity_id
_entity_poly.type
_entity_poly.pdbx_seq_one_letter_code
_entity_poly.pdbx_strand_id
1 'polypeptide(L)'
;MARITLAAVGGKGANLARLAQAGFPVPNAFLLTTRAYHEFVAANALDAWVLATAQAAAYDDPAALEEASQAIRARFQAGALPTTLAKALRVAYAGLGSPPVAVRSSATAEDLPEMSFAGQQDTFLNIIGEEALLRAVVGCWSSLWT
;
A
#
# COMPACT_ATOMS: atom_id res chain seq x y z
N MET A 1 6.91 -11.45 17.33
CA MET A 1 7.07 -10.62 16.12
C MET A 1 6.50 -11.37 14.93
N ALA A 2 5.73 -10.71 14.05
CA ALA A 2 5.25 -11.35 12.82
C ALA A 2 6.45 -11.72 11.92
N ARG A 3 6.39 -12.88 11.26
CA ARG A 3 7.46 -13.35 10.36
C ARG A 3 7.50 -12.47 9.11
N ILE A 4 8.65 -11.87 8.83
CA ILE A 4 8.86 -11.10 7.60
C ILE A 4 8.95 -12.09 6.44
N THR A 5 7.95 -12.08 5.57
CA THR A 5 7.86 -12.95 4.39
C THR A 5 7.43 -12.12 3.18
N LEU A 6 7.75 -12.59 1.97
CA LEU A 6 7.32 -11.93 0.73
C LEU A 6 5.80 -11.73 0.69
N ALA A 7 5.04 -12.75 1.08
CA ALA A 7 3.57 -12.69 1.14
C ALA A 7 3.04 -11.67 2.16
N ALA A 8 3.79 -11.40 3.24
CA ALA A 8 3.35 -10.49 4.28
C ALA A 8 3.66 -9.02 3.97
N VAL A 9 4.80 -8.72 3.33
CA VAL A 9 5.30 -7.33 3.21
C VAL A 9 5.78 -6.94 1.81
N GLY A 10 5.66 -7.84 0.83
CA GLY A 10 6.14 -7.63 -0.53
C GLY A 10 7.66 -7.66 -0.67
N GLY A 11 8.11 -7.54 -1.92
CA GLY A 11 9.50 -7.70 -2.33
C GLY A 11 10.45 -6.69 -1.70
N LYS A 12 10.15 -5.40 -1.94
CA LYS A 12 10.92 -4.26 -1.41
C LYS A 12 11.02 -4.30 0.12
N GLY A 13 9.90 -4.52 0.80
CA GLY A 13 9.84 -4.60 2.26
C GLY A 13 10.67 -5.75 2.81
N ALA A 14 10.59 -6.93 2.19
CA ALA A 14 11.39 -8.08 2.59
C ALA A 14 12.90 -7.87 2.33
N ASN A 15 13.26 -7.27 1.19
CA ASN A 15 14.66 -6.95 0.86
C ASN A 15 15.25 -5.90 1.82
N LEU A 16 14.52 -4.82 2.12
CA LEU A 16 14.95 -3.80 3.09
C LEU A 16 15.14 -4.36 4.49
N ALA A 17 14.22 -5.22 4.94
CA ALA A 17 14.35 -5.90 6.22
C ALA A 17 15.60 -6.80 6.28
N ARG A 18 15.89 -7.53 5.19
CA ARG A 18 17.12 -8.35 5.10
C ARG A 18 18.38 -7.51 5.16
N LEU A 19 18.43 -6.37 4.45
CA LEU A 19 19.57 -5.45 4.49
C LEU A 19 19.79 -4.86 5.88
N ALA A 20 18.70 -4.42 6.54
CA ALA A 20 18.77 -3.90 7.91
C ALA A 20 19.27 -4.95 8.91
N GLN A 21 18.77 -6.19 8.81
CA GLN A 21 19.23 -7.31 9.64
C GLN A 21 20.70 -7.68 9.40
N ALA A 22 21.18 -7.51 8.17
CA ALA A 22 22.57 -7.72 7.81
C ALA A 22 23.50 -6.55 8.20
N GLY A 23 22.98 -5.52 8.88
CA GLY A 23 23.77 -4.39 9.38
C GLY A 23 24.12 -3.33 8.34
N PHE A 24 23.51 -3.37 7.15
CA PHE A 24 23.66 -2.29 6.16
C PHE A 24 22.96 -1.01 6.64
N PRO A 25 23.43 0.17 6.20
CA PRO A 25 22.83 1.46 6.58
C PRO A 25 21.47 1.65 5.90
N VAL A 26 20.42 1.11 6.51
CA VAL A 26 19.03 1.27 6.09
C VAL A 26 18.34 2.26 7.03
N PRO A 27 17.66 3.31 6.52
CA PRO A 27 16.88 4.21 7.37
C PRO A 27 15.84 3.46 8.20
N ASN A 28 15.63 3.89 9.45
CA ASN A 28 14.60 3.32 10.32
C ASN A 28 13.22 3.44 9.66
N ALA A 29 12.47 2.34 9.67
CA ALA A 29 11.17 2.25 9.02
C ALA A 29 10.29 1.21 9.72
N PHE A 30 9.00 1.19 9.37
CA PHE A 30 8.09 0.09 9.68
C PHE A 30 7.45 -0.42 8.39
N LEU A 31 7.02 -1.67 8.41
CA LEU A 31 6.37 -2.33 7.26
C LEU A 31 4.88 -2.47 7.51
N LEU A 32 4.07 -2.03 6.55
CA LEU A 32 2.65 -2.37 6.53
C LEU A 32 2.48 -3.75 5.91
N THR A 33 1.76 -4.62 6.61
CA THR A 33 1.50 -5.98 6.12
C THR A 33 0.36 -6.01 5.11
N THR A 34 0.32 -7.00 4.23
CA THR A 34 -0.82 -7.30 3.36
C THR A 34 -2.13 -7.49 4.13
N ARG A 35 -2.06 -8.01 5.36
CA ARG A 35 -3.22 -8.07 6.27
C ARG A 35 -3.86 -6.69 6.53
N ALA A 36 -3.06 -5.62 6.61
CA ALA A 36 -3.57 -4.26 6.82
C ALA A 36 -4.36 -3.75 5.61
N TYR A 37 -3.89 -4.09 4.40
CA TYR A 37 -4.62 -3.82 3.16
C TYR A 37 -5.97 -4.57 3.16
N HIS A 38 -5.97 -5.87 3.46
CA HIS A 38 -7.21 -6.66 3.52
C HIS A 38 -8.17 -6.15 4.61
N GLU A 39 -7.67 -5.74 5.77
CA GLU A 39 -8.50 -5.14 6.83
C GLU A 39 -9.18 -3.85 6.35
N PHE A 40 -8.44 -2.99 5.64
CA PHE A 40 -9.00 -1.77 5.04
C PHE A 40 -10.05 -2.09 3.96
N VAL A 41 -9.75 -3.00 3.06
CA VAL A 41 -10.64 -3.41 1.96
C VAL A 41 -11.93 -4.01 2.49
N ALA A 42 -11.85 -4.89 3.48
CA ALA A 42 -13.01 -5.51 4.12
C ALA A 42 -13.86 -4.48 4.88
N ALA A 43 -13.23 -3.57 5.65
CA ALA A 43 -13.94 -2.54 6.40
C ALA A 43 -14.70 -1.55 5.50
N ASN A 44 -14.26 -1.39 4.26
CA ASN A 44 -14.89 -0.51 3.26
C ASN A 44 -15.74 -1.26 2.22
N ALA A 45 -15.92 -2.57 2.40
CA ALA A 45 -16.64 -3.46 1.47
C ALA A 45 -16.18 -3.28 0.00
N LEU A 46 -14.88 -3.16 -0.21
CA LEU A 46 -14.31 -2.86 -1.53
C LEU A 46 -14.21 -4.11 -2.41
N ASP A 47 -13.92 -5.29 -1.86
CA ASP A 47 -13.61 -6.50 -2.64
C ASP A 47 -14.63 -6.80 -3.76
N ALA A 48 -15.89 -7.03 -3.39
CA ALA A 48 -16.94 -7.41 -4.34
C ALA A 48 -17.25 -6.27 -5.33
N TRP A 49 -17.19 -5.03 -4.85
CA TRP A 49 -17.48 -3.86 -5.67
C TRP A 49 -16.38 -3.62 -6.71
N VAL A 50 -15.11 -3.70 -6.30
CA VAL A 50 -13.95 -3.55 -7.20
C VAL A 50 -13.97 -4.63 -8.27
N LEU A 51 -14.25 -5.88 -7.89
CA LEU A 51 -14.34 -6.98 -8.86
C LEU A 51 -15.46 -6.73 -9.88
N ALA A 52 -16.64 -6.31 -9.44
CA ALA A 52 -17.76 -6.01 -10.32
C ALA A 52 -17.44 -4.82 -11.27
N THR A 53 -16.82 -3.75 -10.75
CA THR A 53 -16.41 -2.60 -11.55
C THR A 53 -15.37 -2.97 -12.60
N ALA A 54 -14.35 -3.76 -12.22
CA ALA A 54 -13.32 -4.22 -13.14
C ALA A 54 -13.87 -5.19 -14.21
N GLN A 55 -14.83 -6.05 -13.86
CA GLN A 55 -15.45 -6.99 -14.81
C GLN A 55 -16.45 -6.33 -15.78
N ALA A 56 -17.05 -5.20 -15.38
CA ALA A 56 -17.96 -4.45 -16.22
C ALA A 56 -17.24 -3.63 -17.30
N ALA A 57 -15.95 -3.30 -17.09
CA ALA A 57 -15.15 -2.58 -18.06
C ALA A 57 -14.78 -3.48 -19.25
N ALA A 58 -15.00 -2.98 -20.47
CA ALA A 58 -14.58 -3.67 -21.68
C ALA A 58 -13.04 -3.68 -21.78
N TYR A 59 -12.44 -4.86 -21.84
CA TYR A 59 -10.98 -5.03 -21.81
C TYR A 59 -10.27 -4.47 -23.05
N ASP A 60 -11.00 -4.27 -24.14
CA ASP A 60 -10.54 -3.73 -25.41
C ASP A 60 -10.88 -2.23 -25.60
N ASP A 61 -11.51 -1.61 -24.60
CA ASP A 61 -11.81 -0.18 -24.56
C ASP A 61 -10.96 0.53 -23.49
N PRO A 62 -9.89 1.23 -23.89
CA PRO A 62 -9.05 1.99 -22.97
C PRO A 62 -9.82 3.05 -22.16
N ALA A 63 -10.88 3.65 -22.71
CA ALA A 63 -11.65 4.66 -22.00
C ALA A 63 -12.50 4.03 -20.89
N ALA A 64 -13.09 2.86 -21.15
CA ALA A 64 -13.84 2.12 -20.13
C ALA A 64 -12.93 1.61 -18.99
N LEU A 65 -11.71 1.17 -19.32
CA LEU A 65 -10.72 0.77 -18.32
C LEU A 65 -10.26 1.96 -17.45
N GLU A 66 -10.01 3.11 -18.06
CA GLU A 66 -9.64 4.34 -17.34
C GLU A 66 -10.78 4.80 -16.40
N GLU A 67 -12.03 4.76 -16.86
CA GLU A 67 -13.20 5.11 -16.03
C GLU A 67 -13.31 4.16 -14.82
N ALA A 68 -13.16 2.86 -15.03
CA ALA A 68 -13.17 1.87 -13.96
C ALA A 68 -12.02 2.08 -12.96
N SER A 69 -10.81 2.32 -13.47
CA SER A 69 -9.61 2.66 -12.69
C SER A 69 -9.86 3.88 -11.79
N GLN A 70 -10.33 4.99 -12.37
CA GLN A 70 -10.66 6.22 -11.64
C GLN A 70 -11.74 6.01 -10.59
N ALA A 71 -12.81 5.26 -10.91
CA ALA A 71 -13.87 4.94 -9.97
C ALA A 71 -13.36 4.13 -8.77
N ILE A 72 -12.50 3.14 -9.02
CA ILE A 72 -11.88 2.33 -7.96
C ILE A 72 -10.98 3.19 -7.08
N ARG A 73 -10.11 4.00 -7.68
CA ARG A 73 -9.20 4.89 -6.95
C ARG A 73 -9.96 5.87 -6.06
N ALA A 74 -11.01 6.50 -6.59
CA ALA A 74 -11.85 7.42 -5.83
C ALA A 74 -12.49 6.74 -4.62
N ARG A 75 -12.95 5.49 -4.76
CA ARG A 75 -13.56 4.75 -3.65
C ARG A 75 -12.54 4.34 -2.59
N PHE A 76 -11.31 3.98 -2.98
CA PHE A 76 -10.22 3.79 -2.02
C PHE A 76 -9.92 5.07 -1.24
N GLN A 77 -9.80 6.21 -1.93
CA GLN A 77 -9.51 7.50 -1.30
C GLN A 77 -10.60 7.97 -0.34
N ALA A 78 -11.87 7.66 -0.64
CA ALA A 78 -13.01 7.92 0.23
C ALA A 78 -13.16 6.91 1.39
N GLY A 79 -12.40 5.82 1.38
CA GLY A 79 -12.50 4.75 2.38
C GLY A 79 -12.03 5.19 3.76
N ALA A 80 -12.73 4.73 4.80
CA ALA A 80 -12.37 4.97 6.18
C ALA A 80 -11.31 3.97 6.65
N LEU A 81 -10.21 4.48 7.21
CA LEU A 81 -9.19 3.62 7.81
C LEU A 81 -9.72 3.07 9.16
N PRO A 82 -9.72 1.75 9.39
CA PRO A 82 -10.12 1.18 10.67
C PRO A 82 -9.37 1.80 11.85
N THR A 83 -10.06 2.12 12.94
CA THR A 83 -9.47 2.84 14.09
C THR A 83 -8.27 2.09 14.68
N THR A 84 -8.33 0.76 14.71
CA THR A 84 -7.25 -0.14 15.11
C THR A 84 -6.00 0.05 14.26
N LEU A 85 -6.18 0.08 12.94
CA LEU A 85 -5.12 0.26 11.96
C LEU A 85 -4.53 1.68 12.01
N ALA A 86 -5.39 2.70 12.09
CA ALA A 86 -4.98 4.09 12.26
C ALA A 86 -4.11 4.27 13.51
N LYS A 87 -4.53 3.70 14.63
CA LYS A 87 -3.78 3.74 15.89
C LYS A 87 -2.43 3.03 15.76
N ALA A 88 -2.39 1.85 15.13
CA ALA A 88 -1.15 1.11 14.92
C ALA A 88 -0.14 1.91 14.06
N LEU A 89 -0.60 2.58 13.01
CA LEU A 89 0.24 3.43 12.17
C LEU A 89 0.78 4.64 12.94
N ARG A 90 -0.06 5.32 13.73
CA ARG A 90 0.37 6.44 14.58
C ARG A 90 1.43 6.02 15.58
N VAL A 91 1.23 4.88 16.25
CA VAL A 91 2.21 4.32 17.20
C VAL A 91 3.52 3.98 16.50
N ALA A 92 3.48 3.34 15.34
CA ALA A 92 4.69 3.00 14.58
C ALA A 92 5.44 4.25 14.12
N TYR A 93 4.73 5.27 13.65
CA TYR A 93 5.29 6.55 13.23
C TYR A 93 5.92 7.33 14.39
N ALA A 94 5.22 7.42 15.52
CA ALA A 94 5.74 8.02 16.75
C ALA A 94 6.98 7.26 17.24
N GLY A 95 7.02 5.94 17.08
CA GLY A 95 8.20 5.11 17.38
C GLY A 95 9.44 5.43 16.52
N LEU A 96 9.26 6.06 15.35
CA LEU A 96 10.37 6.61 14.55
C LEU A 96 10.80 8.01 15.00
N GLY A 97 10.10 8.62 15.96
CA GLY A 97 10.28 10.02 16.36
C GLY A 97 9.49 11.01 15.50
N SER A 98 8.51 10.54 14.74
CA SER A 98 7.69 11.35 13.82
C SER A 98 8.48 12.22 12.82
N PRO A 99 9.54 11.70 12.14
CA PRO A 99 10.29 12.45 11.15
C PRO A 99 9.49 12.62 9.84
N PRO A 100 9.95 13.44 8.89
CA PRO A 100 9.50 13.30 7.50
C PRO A 100 9.78 11.88 6.99
N VAL A 101 8.78 11.24 6.39
CA VAL A 101 8.88 9.86 5.89
C VAL A 101 8.54 9.75 4.41
N ALA A 102 9.04 8.69 3.78
CA ALA A 102 8.58 8.24 2.48
C ALA A 102 7.61 7.07 2.66
N VAL A 103 6.43 7.16 2.04
CA VAL A 103 5.46 6.05 1.96
C VAL A 103 5.60 5.43 0.58
N ARG A 104 6.02 4.17 0.57
CA ARG A 104 6.37 3.44 -0.66
C ARG A 104 5.57 2.16 -0.70
N SER A 105 5.04 1.85 -1.87
CA SER A 105 4.43 0.56 -2.09
C SER A 105 5.47 -0.56 -2.09
N SER A 106 5.03 -1.75 -1.67
CA SER A 106 5.81 -2.98 -1.70
C SER A 106 4.84 -4.12 -1.96
N ALA A 107 4.61 -4.41 -3.24
CA ALA A 107 3.65 -5.44 -3.63
C ALA A 107 4.26 -6.84 -3.54
N THR A 108 3.41 -7.85 -3.38
CA THR A 108 3.80 -9.26 -3.28
C THR A 108 4.29 -9.84 -4.61
N ALA A 109 3.83 -9.28 -5.73
CA ALA A 109 4.14 -9.74 -7.07
C ALA A 109 5.29 -8.98 -7.76
N GLU A 110 5.84 -7.92 -7.14
CA GLU A 110 6.91 -7.08 -7.73
C GLU A 110 8.23 -7.85 -7.96
N ASP A 111 8.45 -8.95 -7.24
CA ASP A 111 9.67 -9.77 -7.29
C ASP A 111 9.42 -11.17 -7.88
N LEU A 112 8.33 -11.39 -8.63
CA LEU A 112 8.15 -12.65 -9.36
C LEU A 112 9.12 -12.70 -10.57
N PRO A 113 9.82 -13.83 -10.82
CA PRO A 113 10.85 -13.93 -11.86
C PRO A 113 10.38 -13.54 -13.28
N GLU A 114 9.08 -13.66 -13.55
CA GLU A 114 8.47 -13.44 -14.87
C GLU A 114 7.69 -12.12 -14.99
N MET A 115 7.50 -11.37 -13.90
CA MET A 115 6.75 -10.10 -13.92
C MET A 115 7.37 -9.09 -12.96
N SER A 116 8.05 -8.08 -13.52
CA SER A 116 8.53 -6.92 -12.77
C SER A 116 7.58 -5.75 -13.00
N PHE A 117 6.83 -5.37 -11.97
CA PHE A 117 5.96 -4.19 -11.96
C PHE A 117 6.70 -2.94 -11.44
N ALA A 118 8.01 -2.88 -11.66
CA ALA A 118 8.84 -1.77 -11.20
C ALA A 118 8.36 -0.44 -11.81
N GLY A 119 8.00 0.52 -10.94
CA GLY A 119 7.65 1.89 -11.34
C GLY A 119 6.17 2.16 -11.60
N GLN A 120 5.27 1.18 -11.45
CA GLN A 120 3.83 1.41 -11.66
C GLN A 120 3.08 2.01 -10.46
N GLN A 121 3.66 1.94 -9.26
CA GLN A 121 2.96 2.31 -8.02
C GLN A 121 3.49 3.61 -7.43
N ASP A 122 2.57 4.44 -6.97
CA ASP A 122 2.88 5.74 -6.38
C ASP A 122 3.83 5.64 -5.16
N THR A 123 4.79 6.56 -5.12
CA THR A 123 5.65 6.82 -3.97
C THR A 123 5.41 8.24 -3.48
N PHE A 124 5.09 8.37 -2.20
CA PHE A 124 4.84 9.67 -1.56
C PHE A 124 6.07 10.04 -0.71
N LEU A 125 6.71 11.15 -1.05
CA LEU A 125 7.91 11.64 -0.37
C LEU A 125 7.58 12.80 0.56
N ASN A 126 8.45 13.03 1.54
CA ASN A 126 8.36 14.17 2.47
C ASN A 126 7.00 14.26 3.18
N ILE A 127 6.45 13.12 3.60
CA ILE A 127 5.20 13.06 4.35
C ILE A 127 5.47 13.38 5.80
N ILE A 128 4.79 14.41 6.30
CA ILE A 128 4.99 14.97 7.64
C ILE A 128 3.66 14.99 8.38
N GLY A 129 3.65 14.40 9.56
CA GLY A 129 2.48 14.38 10.45
C GLY A 129 1.56 13.18 10.20
N GLU A 130 0.85 12.80 11.26
CA GLU A 130 0.05 11.58 11.32
C GLU A 130 -1.04 11.53 10.24
N GLU A 131 -1.80 12.60 10.06
CA GLU A 131 -2.90 12.62 9.08
C GLU A 131 -2.38 12.52 7.63
N ALA A 132 -1.23 13.14 7.34
CA ALA A 132 -0.60 13.04 6.03
C ALA A 132 -0.10 11.61 5.77
N LEU A 133 0.46 10.96 6.78
CA LEU A 133 0.84 9.54 6.72
C LEU A 133 -0.36 8.65 6.41
N LEU A 134 -1.47 8.80 7.14
CA LEU A 134 -2.67 7.97 6.90
C LEU A 134 -3.21 8.15 5.48
N ARG A 135 -3.26 9.38 4.97
CA ARG A 135 -3.66 9.66 3.58
C ARG A 135 -2.70 9.06 2.57
N ALA A 136 -1.39 9.19 2.78
CA ALA A 136 -0.38 8.65 1.88
C ALA A 136 -0.42 7.11 1.82
N VAL A 137 -0.72 6.44 2.94
CA VAL A 137 -0.93 4.98 2.98
C VAL A 137 -2.11 4.57 2.10
N VAL A 138 -3.26 5.23 2.24
CA VAL A 138 -4.43 4.98 1.38
C VAL A 138 -4.13 5.32 -0.07
N GLY A 139 -3.38 6.39 -0.32
CA GLY A 139 -2.87 6.77 -1.64
C GLY A 139 -2.08 5.64 -2.30
N CYS A 140 -1.11 5.05 -1.59
CA CYS A 140 -0.34 3.89 -2.07
C CYS A 140 -1.22 2.66 -2.35
N TRP A 141 -2.28 2.43 -1.58
CA TRP A 141 -3.20 1.32 -1.89
C TRP A 141 -4.09 1.61 -3.09
N SER A 142 -4.52 2.87 -3.25
CA SER A 142 -5.31 3.29 -4.42
C SER A 142 -4.51 3.16 -5.72
N SER A 143 -3.19 3.42 -5.70
CA SER A 143 -2.36 3.39 -6.90
C SER A 143 -2.19 2.00 -7.51
N LEU A 144 -2.53 0.93 -6.78
CA LEU A 144 -2.61 -0.44 -7.31
C LEU A 144 -3.63 -0.58 -8.45
N TRP A 145 -4.64 0.29 -8.47
CA TRP A 145 -5.74 0.26 -9.42
C TRP A 145 -5.62 1.40 -10.44
N THR A 146 -4.41 1.62 -10.96
CA THR A 146 -4.17 2.57 -12.06
C THR A 146 -4.22 1.83 -13.38
#